data_AF-A0A959UT99-F1
#
_entry.id   AF-A0A959UT99-F1
#
_cell.length_a   1.000
_cell.length_b   1.000
_cell.length_c   1.000
_cell.angle_alpha   90.00
_cell.angle_beta   90.00
_cell.angle_gamma   90.00
#
_symmetry.space_group_name_H-M   'P 1'
#
loop_
_entity.id
_entity.type
_entity.pdbx_description
1 polymer ?
#
loop_
_entity_poly.entity_id
_entity_poly.type
_entity_poly.pdbx_seq_one_letter_code
_entity_poly.pdbx_strand_id
1 'polypeptide(L)'
;FSWFDRTPYRNDPMWEFPIRLKAAFPDLELLCDPSHIAGSRSLLGTVAQQALDLNFSGLMVETHCDPPNALSDADQQIDPGALRTLIEGLIFREASPGAALKDRLQALRDQIDRIDEDIA
;
A
#
# COMPACT_ATOMS: atom_id res chain seq x y z
N PHE A 1 -23.12 -12.05 15.13
CA PHE A 1 -23.55 -11.27 13.95
C PHE A 1 -22.49 -10.21 13.70
N SER A 2 -21.55 -10.45 12.79
CA SER A 2 -20.47 -9.50 12.49
C SER A 2 -20.91 -8.53 11.40
N TRP A 3 -21.27 -7.32 11.80
CA TRP A 3 -21.35 -6.16 10.92
C TRP A 3 -19.93 -5.74 10.57
N PHE A 4 -19.30 -6.44 9.63
CA PHE A 4 -18.20 -5.82 8.89
C PHE A 4 -18.87 -4.78 7.99
N ASP A 5 -18.61 -3.51 8.25
CA ASP A 5 -18.89 -2.46 7.27
C ASP A 5 -18.34 -2.92 5.93
N ARG A 6 -19.17 -2.81 4.88
CA ARG A 6 -18.75 -3.21 3.53
C ARG A 6 -17.60 -2.31 3.11
N THR A 7 -16.37 -2.81 3.26
CA THR A 7 -15.20 -2.15 2.70
C THR A 7 -15.29 -2.25 1.17
N PRO A 8 -14.69 -1.32 0.42
CA PRO A 8 -14.62 -1.43 -1.03
C PRO A 8 -13.74 -2.60 -1.50
N TYR A 9 -13.03 -3.25 -0.57
CA TYR A 9 -12.10 -4.34 -0.81
C TYR A 9 -12.75 -5.71 -0.63
N ARG A 10 -12.25 -6.71 -1.34
CA ARG A 10 -12.68 -8.11 -1.15
C ARG A 10 -12.21 -8.67 0.18
N ASN A 11 -10.99 -8.33 0.58
CA ASN A 11 -10.42 -8.66 1.88
C ASN A 11 -9.93 -7.39 2.56
N ASP A 12 -10.15 -7.28 3.87
CA ASP A 12 -9.55 -6.20 4.65
C ASP A 12 -8.02 -6.35 4.61
N PRO A 13 -7.28 -5.32 4.18
CA PRO A 13 -5.83 -5.40 4.13
C PRO A 13 -5.17 -5.53 5.51
N MET A 14 -5.87 -5.15 6.60
CA MET A 14 -5.39 -5.26 7.99
C MET A 14 -3.95 -4.72 8.15
N TRP A 15 -3.69 -3.51 7.63
CA TRP A 15 -2.36 -2.90 7.52
C TRP A 15 -1.60 -2.79 8.85
N GLU A 16 -2.30 -2.79 9.98
CA GLU A 16 -1.70 -2.74 11.32
C GLU A 16 -0.79 -3.94 11.60
N PHE A 17 -1.06 -5.11 11.03
CA PHE A 17 -0.25 -6.31 11.24
C PHE A 17 1.12 -6.23 10.54
N PRO A 18 1.21 -5.99 9.22
CA PRO A 18 2.50 -5.87 8.56
C PRO A 18 3.34 -4.69 9.10
N ILE A 19 2.70 -3.57 9.49
CA ILE A 19 3.40 -2.45 10.14
C ILE A 19 4.06 -2.89 11.44
N ARG A 20 3.32 -3.56 12.33
CA ARG A 20 3.87 -4.08 13.60
C ARG A 20 4.93 -5.14 13.38
N LEU A 21 4.72 -6.02 12.40
CA LEU A 21 5.67 -7.07 12.04
C LEU A 21 7.00 -6.48 11.56
N LYS A 22 6.95 -5.47 10.70
CA LYS A 22 8.15 -4.77 10.19
C LYS A 22 8.85 -3.97 11.30
N ALA A 23 8.10 -3.40 12.25
CA ALA A 23 8.69 -2.75 13.42
C ALA A 23 9.43 -3.74 14.33
N ALA A 24 8.90 -4.95 14.51
CA ALA A 24 9.53 -6.01 15.29
C ALA A 24 10.71 -6.68 14.56
N PHE A 25 10.62 -6.81 13.23
CA PHE A 25 11.62 -7.44 12.38
C PHE A 25 11.93 -6.54 11.16
N PRO A 26 12.79 -5.52 11.32
CA PRO A 26 13.07 -4.54 10.27
C PRO A 26 13.62 -5.15 8.97
N ASP A 27 14.39 -6.23 9.08
CA ASP A 27 15.03 -6.90 7.95
C ASP A 27 14.12 -7.91 7.23
N LEU A 28 12.94 -8.22 7.80
CA LEU A 28 12.02 -9.18 7.18
C LEU A 28 11.40 -8.58 5.92
N GLU A 29 11.61 -9.22 4.78
CA GLU A 29 10.97 -8.82 3.52
C GLU A 29 9.48 -9.14 3.54
N LEU A 30 8.67 -8.15 3.18
CA LEU A 30 7.21 -8.29 3.11
C LEU A 30 6.76 -8.01 1.68
N LEU A 31 5.99 -8.93 1.13
CA LEU A 31 5.32 -8.77 -0.16
C LEU A 31 3.82 -8.55 0.06
N CYS A 32 3.24 -7.63 -0.70
CA CYS A 32 1.80 -7.41 -0.69
C CYS A 32 1.16 -8.07 -1.91
N ASP A 33 0.00 -8.68 -1.72
CA ASP A 33 -0.87 -9.17 -2.79
C ASP A 33 -2.06 -8.20 -2.97
N PRO A 34 -1.92 -7.18 -3.83
CA PRO A 34 -3.00 -6.23 -4.07
C PRO A 34 -4.19 -6.86 -4.81
N SER A 35 -3.99 -7.94 -5.58
CA SER A 35 -5.06 -8.60 -6.35
C SER A 35 -6.12 -9.18 -5.41
N HIS A 36 -5.70 -9.94 -4.41
CA HIS A 36 -6.62 -10.58 -3.46
C HIS A 36 -7.23 -9.61 -2.45
N ILE A 37 -6.53 -8.54 -2.08
CA ILE A 37 -7.08 -7.48 -1.22
C ILE A 37 -8.16 -6.72 -1.99
N ALA A 38 -7.80 -6.17 -3.15
CA ALA A 38 -8.70 -5.35 -3.94
C ALA A 38 -9.90 -6.16 -4.46
N GLY A 39 -9.67 -7.37 -4.96
CA GLY A 39 -10.66 -8.19 -5.64
C GLY A 39 -11.23 -7.57 -6.91
N SER A 40 -10.67 -6.45 -7.38
CA SER A 40 -11.10 -5.73 -8.57
C SER A 40 -9.94 -4.94 -9.19
N ARG A 41 -9.91 -4.89 -10.52
CA ARG A 41 -8.86 -4.18 -11.28
C ARG A 41 -8.78 -2.69 -10.98
N SER A 42 -9.93 -2.05 -10.71
CA SER A 42 -10.02 -0.60 -10.48
C SER A 42 -9.33 -0.16 -9.19
N LEU A 43 -9.32 -1.02 -8.16
CA LEU A 43 -8.72 -0.72 -6.85
C LEU A 43 -7.29 -1.25 -6.71
N LEU A 44 -6.84 -2.09 -7.66
CA LEU A 44 -5.54 -2.75 -7.61
C LEU A 44 -4.38 -1.75 -7.51
N GLY A 45 -4.43 -0.67 -8.28
CA GLY A 45 -3.42 0.40 -8.22
C GLY A 45 -3.37 1.12 -6.87
N THR A 46 -4.52 1.38 -6.27
CA THR A 46 -4.61 2.03 -4.95
C THR A 46 -3.98 1.16 -3.87
N VAL A 47 -4.31 -0.13 -3.85
CA VAL A 47 -3.75 -1.07 -2.85
C VAL A 47 -2.25 -1.28 -3.08
N ALA A 48 -1.82 -1.41 -4.33
CA ALA A 48 -0.40 -1.54 -4.68
C ALA A 48 0.41 -0.33 -4.21
N GLN A 49 -0.08 0.89 -4.47
CA GLN A 49 0.60 2.11 -4.02
C GLN A 49 0.63 2.20 -2.48
N GLN A 50 -0.47 1.86 -1.82
CA GLN A 50 -0.52 1.85 -0.35
C GLN A 50 0.49 0.89 0.26
N ALA A 51 0.70 -0.28 -0.34
CA ALA A 51 1.73 -1.22 0.12
C ALA A 51 3.15 -0.63 -0.02
N LEU A 52 3.46 0.05 -1.12
CA LEU A 52 4.76 0.73 -1.30
C LEU A 52 4.95 1.87 -0.29
N ASP A 53 3.89 2.63 -0.01
CA ASP A 53 3.90 3.70 0.99
C ASP A 53 4.11 3.19 2.42
N LEU A 54 3.74 1.93 2.68
CA LEU A 54 3.97 1.22 3.93
C LEU A 54 5.30 0.45 3.95
N ASN A 55 6.20 0.71 2.99
CA ASN A 55 7.54 0.14 2.92
C ASN A 55 7.55 -1.40 2.76
N PHE A 56 6.57 -1.95 2.04
CA PHE A 56 6.68 -3.33 1.56
C PHE A 56 7.83 -3.44 0.55
N SER A 57 8.51 -4.59 0.58
CA SER A 57 9.65 -4.88 -0.29
C SER A 57 9.23 -5.13 -1.75
N GLY A 58 7.98 -5.51 -1.98
CA GLY A 58 7.47 -5.77 -3.32
C GLY A 58 6.00 -6.13 -3.36
N LEU A 59 5.53 -6.40 -4.58
CA LEU A 59 4.15 -6.70 -4.90
C LEU A 59 4.04 -8.05 -5.63
N MET A 60 2.95 -8.76 -5.39
CA MET A 60 2.57 -9.98 -6.09
C MET A 60 1.23 -9.72 -6.80
N VAL A 61 1.25 -9.58 -8.12
CA VAL A 61 0.09 -9.17 -8.92
C VAL A 61 -0.33 -10.31 -9.85
N GLU A 62 -1.62 -10.65 -9.84
CA GLU A 62 -2.16 -11.65 -10.75
C GLU A 62 -2.38 -11.10 -12.15
N THR A 63 -1.92 -11.84 -13.15
CA THR A 63 -1.97 -11.44 -14.55
C THR A 63 -2.42 -12.58 -15.44
N HIS A 64 -3.19 -12.26 -16.49
CA HIS A 64 -3.68 -13.24 -17.45
C HIS A 64 -3.76 -12.62 -18.85
N CYS A 65 -3.49 -13.40 -19.89
CA CYS A 65 -3.51 -12.88 -21.27
C CYS A 65 -4.91 -12.47 -21.74
N ASP A 66 -5.95 -13.05 -21.15
CA ASP A 66 -7.36 -12.76 -21.42
C ASP A 66 -8.18 -12.80 -20.12
N PRO A 67 -8.08 -11.78 -19.26
CA PRO A 67 -8.64 -11.83 -17.91
C PRO A 67 -10.15 -12.14 -17.81
N PRO A 68 -11.04 -11.67 -18.71
CA PRO A 68 -12.46 -12.03 -18.68
C PRO A 68 -12.75 -13.54 -18.85
N ASN A 69 -11.84 -14.29 -19.48
CA ASN A 69 -11.98 -15.72 -19.73
C ASN A 69 -11.12 -16.58 -18.79
N ALA A 70 -10.54 -16.00 -17.75
CA ALA A 70 -9.81 -16.74 -16.74
C ALA A 70 -10.74 -17.68 -15.96
N LEU A 71 -10.26 -18.89 -15.65
CA LEU A 71 -11.03 -19.89 -14.90
C LEU A 71 -11.11 -19.60 -13.39
N SER A 72 -10.29 -18.69 -12.90
CA SER A 72 -10.24 -18.25 -11.51
C SER A 72 -9.96 -16.76 -11.47
N ASP A 73 -10.53 -16.07 -10.47
CA ASP A 73 -10.15 -14.70 -10.11
C ASP A 73 -10.16 -13.71 -11.29
N ALA A 74 -11.08 -13.95 -12.22
CA ALA A 74 -11.25 -13.18 -13.43
C ALA A 74 -11.44 -11.69 -13.12
N ASP A 75 -12.05 -11.30 -12.01
CA ASP A 75 -12.31 -9.90 -11.70
C ASP A 75 -11.09 -9.10 -11.21
N GLN A 76 -10.06 -9.76 -10.69
CA GLN A 76 -8.87 -9.12 -10.11
C GLN A 76 -7.61 -9.23 -10.99
N GLN A 77 -7.60 -10.16 -11.95
CA GLN A 77 -6.49 -10.32 -12.90
C GLN A 77 -6.44 -9.18 -13.94
N ILE A 78 -5.23 -8.68 -14.22
CA ILE A 78 -4.99 -7.68 -15.26
C ILE A 78 -4.23 -8.28 -16.45
N ASP A 79 -4.39 -7.72 -17.64
CA ASP A 79 -3.61 -8.14 -18.79
C ASP A 79 -2.16 -7.61 -18.74
N PRO A 80 -1.21 -8.16 -19.53
CA PRO A 80 0.17 -7.70 -19.51
C PRO A 80 0.37 -6.22 -19.86
N GLY A 81 -0.51 -5.63 -20.68
CA GLY A 81 -0.49 -4.20 -20.99
C GLY A 81 -0.91 -3.36 -19.79
N ALA A 82 -2.00 -3.75 -19.13
CA ALA A 82 -2.45 -3.13 -17.89
C ALA A 82 -1.42 -3.27 -16.74
N LEU A 83 -0.72 -4.40 -16.65
CA LEU A 83 0.39 -4.58 -15.70
C LEU A 83 1.51 -3.56 -15.95
N ARG A 84 1.90 -3.36 -17.21
CA ARG A 84 2.90 -2.34 -17.56
C ARG A 84 2.43 -0.96 -17.10
N THR A 85 1.19 -0.58 -17.42
CA THR A 85 0.63 0.71 -17.02
C THR A 85 0.58 0.88 -15.51
N LEU A 86 0.24 -0.19 -14.77
CA LEU A 86 0.29 -0.20 -13.31
C LEU A 86 1.70 0.11 -12.82
N ILE A 87 2.70 -0.66 -13.27
CA ILE A 87 4.10 -0.51 -12.82
C ILE A 87 4.64 0.88 -13.13
N GLU A 88 4.37 1.41 -14.32
CA GLU A 88 4.80 2.75 -14.75
C GLU A 88 4.10 3.87 -13.93
N GLY A 89 2.93 3.60 -13.37
CA GLY A 89 2.19 4.54 -12.52
C GLY A 89 2.55 4.49 -11.04
N LEU A 90 3.28 3.47 -10.58
CA LEU A 90 3.66 3.32 -9.17
C LEU A 90 4.79 4.28 -8.79
N ILE A 91 4.65 4.92 -7.63
CA ILE A 91 5.65 5.82 -7.07
C ILE A 91 6.45 5.07 -6.03
N PHE A 92 7.73 4.85 -6.32
CA PHE A 92 8.69 4.25 -5.40
C PHE A 92 9.34 5.35 -4.54
N ARG A 93 9.26 5.21 -3.21
CA ARG A 93 9.89 6.17 -2.30
C ARG A 93 11.40 6.09 -2.40
N GLU A 94 12.04 7.24 -2.56
CA GLU A 94 13.48 7.36 -2.35
C GLU A 94 13.81 7.28 -0.85
N ALA A 95 14.79 6.46 -0.48
CA ALA A 95 15.15 6.21 0.92
C ALA A 95 15.71 7.43 1.66
N SER A 96 16.00 8.54 0.96
CA SER A 96 16.62 9.72 1.55
C SER A 96 15.81 10.99 1.26
N PRO A 97 15.00 11.47 2.21
CA PRO A 97 14.41 12.81 2.11
C PRO A 97 15.52 13.86 2.01
N GLY A 98 15.43 14.76 1.03
CA GLY A 98 16.37 15.86 0.87
C GLY A 98 16.44 16.75 2.11
N ALA A 99 17.56 17.44 2.32
CA ALA A 99 17.81 18.26 3.52
C ALA A 99 16.66 19.25 3.82
N ALA A 100 16.14 19.92 2.79
CA ALA A 100 15.03 20.86 2.93
C ALA A 100 13.72 20.23 3.49
N LEU A 101 13.45 18.95 3.17
CA LEU A 101 12.29 18.25 3.71
C LEU A 101 12.51 17.87 5.18
N LYS A 102 13.74 17.49 5.54
CA LYS A 102 14.11 17.21 6.95
C LYS A 102 13.97 18.44 7.83
N ASP A 103 14.47 19.58 7.37
CA ASP A 103 14.39 20.85 8.12
C ASP A 103 12.93 21.27 8.35
N ARG A 104 12.10 21.13 7.31
CA ARG A 104 10.67 21.43 7.41
C ARG A 104 9.92 20.47 8.34
N LEU A 105 10.27 19.18 8.32
CA LEU A 105 9.71 18.19 9.25
C LEU A 105 10.08 18.50 10.70
N GLN A 106 11.33 18.91 10.95
CA GLN A 106 11.75 19.31 12.29
C GLN A 106 10.98 20.54 12.77
N ALA A 107 10.85 21.57 11.93
CA ALA A 107 10.08 22.77 12.28
C ALA A 107 8.61 22.47 12.61
N LEU A 108 7.99 21.50 11.94
CA LEU A 108 6.63 21.05 12.25
C LEU A 108 6.56 20.28 13.57
N ARG A 109 7.56 19.44 13.87
CA ARG A 109 7.66 18.76 15.18
C ARG A 109 7.79 19.76 16.32
N ASP A 110 8.67 20.76 16.17
CA ASP A 110 8.85 21.82 17.17
C ASP A 110 7.57 22.68 17.35
N GLN A 111 6.70 22.75 16.34
CA GLN A 111 5.38 23.39 16.47
C GLN A 111 4.40 22.52 17.27
N ILE A 112 4.40 21.21 17.02
CA ILE A 112 3.57 20.25 17.76
C ILE A 112 3.98 20.26 19.23
N ASP A 113 5.27 20.12 19.51
CA ASP A 113 5.80 20.10 20.88
C ASP A 113 5.40 21.35 21.67
N ARG A 114 5.45 22.54 21.05
CA ARG A 114 4.98 23.79 21.68
C ARG A 114 3.48 23.81 21.96
N ILE A 115 2.67 23.32 21.04
CA ILE A 115 1.22 23.26 21.24
C ILE A 115 0.87 22.27 22.36
N ASP A 116 1.58 21.14 22.42
CA ASP A 116 1.41 20.14 23.47
C ASP A 116 1.81 20.70 24.84
N GLU A 117 2.87 21.51 24.92
CA GLU A 117 3.26 22.24 26.14
C GLU A 117 2.21 23.28 26.58
N ASP A 118 1.59 24.01 25.63
CA ASP A 118 0.57 25.02 25.93
C ASP A 118 -0.76 24.42 26.41
N ILE A 119 -1.03 23.15 26.10
CA ILE A 119 -2.27 22.43 26.46
C ILE A 119 -2.10 21.59 27.74
N ALA A 120 -0.86 21.32 28.17
CA ALA A 120 -0.52 20.56 29.39
C ALA A 120 -0.69 21.37 30.68
#